data_AF-X1K515-F1
#
_entry.id   AF-X1K515-F1
#
_cell.length_a   1.000
_cell.length_b   1.000
_cell.length_c   1.000
_cell.angle_alpha   90.00
_cell.angle_beta   90.00
_cell.angle_gamma   90.00
#
_symmetry.space_group_name_H-M   'P 1'
#
loop_
_entity.id
_entity.type
_entity.pdbx_description
1 polymer ?
#
loop_
_entity_poly.entity_id
_entity_poly.type
_entity_poly.pdbx_seq_one_letter_code
_entity_poly.pdbx_strand_id
1 'polypeptide(L)'
;VAKHLKIPKENFVHVSRTCKTLTVTVMFYSRLWARIFSKIAEKVGILLDNAPPNVKGAFVGGFIDAEGDCKNNIMIGQASMGPLVVVTKILRDLGFKVEKIKFSHHLFYVNISPIGGALSEFLKFIKLVNPRKKKDAEHLIYHVKHLRRERILSSQIIGFMEKTGCITIKDAAKKFNLPYHTAKYAFQRLRKRGLIRKVGKKEKLILFSLVGAQKTYR
;
A
#
# COMPACT_ATOMS: atom_id res chain seq x y z
N VAL A 1 14.83 -23.60 -15.56
CA VAL A 1 14.92 -22.19 -16.03
C VAL A 1 15.55 -22.20 -17.43
N ALA A 2 16.39 -21.25 -17.84
CA ALA A 2 16.81 -21.06 -19.24
C ALA A 2 18.25 -21.56 -19.55
N LYS A 3 18.98 -20.91 -20.47
CA LYS A 3 20.07 -21.50 -21.30
C LYS A 3 21.28 -22.09 -20.55
N HIS A 4 21.56 -21.67 -19.32
CA HIS A 4 22.52 -22.29 -18.37
C HIS A 4 21.95 -23.52 -17.61
N LEU A 5 21.01 -24.18 -18.28
CA LEU A 5 20.53 -25.54 -18.09
C LEU A 5 20.55 -26.30 -19.45
N LYS A 6 21.47 -25.88 -20.35
CA LYS A 6 21.87 -26.46 -21.65
C LYS A 6 20.91 -26.40 -22.88
N ILE A 7 19.94 -25.48 -22.96
CA ILE A 7 19.07 -25.26 -24.16
C ILE A 7 19.89 -25.18 -25.49
N PRO A 8 19.69 -26.10 -26.46
CA PRO A 8 20.18 -26.00 -27.84
C PRO A 8 19.51 -24.88 -28.67
N LYS A 9 19.67 -24.84 -30.01
CA LYS A 9 19.75 -23.54 -30.71
C LYS A 9 18.49 -22.97 -31.39
N GLU A 10 17.51 -23.72 -31.89
CA GLU A 10 16.41 -23.19 -32.75
C GLU A 10 15.35 -22.28 -32.07
N ASN A 11 15.73 -21.61 -30.97
CA ASN A 11 14.89 -21.41 -29.78
C ASN A 11 14.39 -22.77 -29.27
N PHE A 12 14.44 -23.02 -27.97
CA PHE A 12 13.65 -24.15 -27.47
C PHE A 12 12.27 -23.58 -27.21
N VAL A 13 11.52 -23.43 -28.32
CA VAL A 13 10.46 -22.45 -28.68
C VAL A 13 9.41 -22.18 -27.60
N HIS A 14 9.23 -23.10 -26.65
CA HIS A 14 8.29 -22.99 -25.54
C HIS A 14 8.86 -23.13 -24.14
N VAL A 15 10.17 -23.05 -23.97
CA VAL A 15 10.82 -23.02 -22.66
C VAL A 15 10.90 -21.61 -22.03
N SER A 16 10.71 -20.42 -22.63
CA SER A 16 10.17 -19.92 -23.92
C SER A 16 8.63 -19.87 -24.15
N ARG A 17 7.78 -20.29 -23.20
CA ARG A 17 6.49 -19.60 -22.93
C ARG A 17 6.45 -19.20 -21.45
N THR A 18 7.46 -18.44 -21.03
CA THR A 18 7.67 -17.99 -19.64
C THR A 18 7.75 -19.19 -18.66
N CYS A 19 8.32 -20.32 -19.10
CA CYS A 19 7.58 -21.56 -18.92
C CYS A 19 7.70 -22.23 -17.55
N LYS A 20 6.59 -22.62 -16.90
CA LYS A 20 5.16 -22.43 -17.25
C LYS A 20 4.52 -21.36 -16.38
N THR A 21 4.65 -20.13 -16.90
CA THR A 21 4.20 -18.80 -16.45
C THR A 21 4.77 -18.33 -15.11
N LEU A 22 4.66 -19.18 -14.10
CA LEU A 22 4.99 -18.95 -12.70
C LEU A 22 5.68 -20.20 -12.09
N THR A 23 5.90 -21.25 -12.92
CA THR A 23 5.55 -22.66 -12.66
C THR A 23 4.99 -22.95 -11.28
N VAL A 24 3.67 -22.74 -11.22
CA VAL A 24 2.83 -22.70 -10.02
C VAL A 24 3.19 -21.49 -9.15
N THR A 25 2.18 -20.72 -8.73
CA THR A 25 2.28 -19.55 -7.82
C THR A 25 2.61 -19.95 -6.37
N VAL A 26 3.25 -21.11 -6.25
CA VAL A 26 3.35 -22.07 -5.16
C VAL A 26 4.59 -22.89 -5.59
N MET A 27 5.50 -23.31 -4.74
CA MET A 27 5.36 -24.60 -4.09
C MET A 27 6.35 -24.60 -2.95
N PHE A 28 5.79 -24.70 -1.74
CA PHE A 28 6.49 -24.71 -0.46
C PHE A 28 7.20 -23.40 -0.14
N TYR A 29 6.40 -22.48 0.42
CA TYR A 29 6.69 -21.69 1.64
C TYR A 29 8.00 -22.08 2.34
N SER A 30 9.15 -21.63 1.83
CA SER A 30 10.43 -22.07 2.36
C SER A 30 11.55 -21.10 2.07
N ARG A 31 12.41 -20.94 3.08
CA ARG A 31 13.70 -20.25 3.03
C ARG A 31 14.64 -20.81 1.94
N LEU A 32 14.34 -21.99 1.39
CA LEU A 32 15.11 -22.62 0.32
C LEU A 32 15.01 -21.83 -1.00
N TRP A 33 13.84 -21.30 -1.34
CA TRP A 33 13.67 -20.47 -2.54
C TRP A 33 14.48 -19.17 -2.42
N ALA A 34 14.39 -18.48 -1.27
CA ALA A 34 15.18 -17.28 -0.99
C ALA A 34 16.69 -17.54 -1.09
N ARG A 35 17.18 -18.69 -0.59
CA ARG A 35 18.57 -19.15 -0.70
C ARG A 35 19.02 -19.52 -2.11
N ILE A 36 18.10 -19.95 -2.99
CA ILE A 36 18.40 -20.18 -4.41
C ILE A 36 18.44 -18.84 -5.14
N PHE A 37 17.45 -17.98 -4.91
CA PHE A 37 17.33 -16.68 -5.55
C PHE A 37 18.51 -15.75 -5.24
N SER A 38 19.03 -15.74 -4.00
CA SER A 38 20.22 -14.96 -3.65
C SER A 38 21.46 -15.34 -4.47
N LYS A 39 21.54 -16.56 -5.01
CA LYS A 39 22.64 -17.03 -5.89
C LYS A 39 22.43 -16.72 -7.38
N ILE A 40 21.22 -16.36 -7.81
CA ILE A 40 20.88 -16.14 -9.24
C ILE A 40 20.15 -14.82 -9.51
N ALA A 41 20.10 -13.91 -8.53
CA ALA A 41 19.28 -12.69 -8.55
C ALA A 41 19.47 -11.85 -9.83
N GLU A 42 20.72 -11.62 -10.23
CA GLU A 42 21.07 -10.86 -11.45
C GLU A 42 20.48 -11.49 -12.73
N LYS A 43 20.66 -12.81 -12.91
CA LYS A 43 20.12 -13.57 -14.06
C LYS A 43 18.59 -13.57 -14.09
N VAL A 44 17.96 -13.55 -12.91
CA VAL A 44 16.50 -13.43 -12.78
C VAL A 44 16.03 -12.00 -13.07
N GLY A 45 16.81 -10.97 -12.70
CA GLY A 45 16.55 -9.58 -13.07
C GLY A 45 16.47 -9.38 -14.58
N ILE A 46 17.46 -9.88 -15.33
CA ILE A 46 17.50 -9.78 -16.81
C ILE A 46 16.28 -10.46 -17.46
N LEU A 47 15.84 -11.61 -16.92
CA LEU A 47 14.64 -12.31 -17.40
C LEU A 47 13.35 -11.54 -17.10
N LEU A 48 13.30 -10.82 -15.97
CA LEU A 48 12.13 -10.09 -15.54
C LEU A 48 12.03 -8.70 -16.17
N ASP A 49 13.13 -8.05 -16.52
CA ASP A 49 13.14 -6.73 -17.17
C ASP A 49 12.25 -6.72 -18.43
N ASN A 50 12.36 -7.76 -19.26
CA ASN A 50 11.58 -7.98 -20.49
C ASN A 50 10.24 -8.70 -20.28
N ALA A 51 9.87 -9.05 -19.04
CA ALA A 51 8.65 -9.79 -18.75
C ALA A 51 7.41 -8.87 -18.67
N PRO A 52 6.24 -9.32 -19.11
CA PRO A 52 5.01 -8.52 -19.04
C PRO A 52 4.56 -8.28 -17.58
N PRO A 53 3.77 -7.22 -17.31
CA PRO A 53 3.44 -6.78 -15.94
C PRO A 53 2.79 -7.85 -15.05
N ASN A 54 1.99 -8.75 -15.65
CA ASN A 54 1.36 -9.87 -14.95
C ASN A 54 2.37 -10.91 -14.42
N VAL A 55 3.50 -11.12 -15.13
CA VAL A 55 4.59 -12.01 -14.71
C VAL A 55 5.45 -11.33 -13.64
N LYS A 56 5.80 -10.05 -13.87
CA LYS A 56 6.48 -9.20 -12.88
C LYS A 56 5.74 -9.19 -11.53
N GLY A 57 4.42 -8.96 -11.57
CA GLY A 57 3.59 -8.89 -10.37
C GLY A 57 3.33 -10.24 -9.68
N ALA A 58 3.25 -11.33 -10.44
CA ALA A 58 3.17 -12.68 -9.87
C ALA A 58 4.47 -13.11 -9.18
N PHE A 59 5.64 -12.78 -9.76
CA PHE A 59 6.95 -13.02 -9.14
C PHE A 59 7.07 -12.33 -7.77
N VAL A 60 6.73 -11.04 -7.71
CA VAL A 60 6.72 -10.27 -6.45
C VAL A 60 5.70 -10.84 -5.46
N GLY A 61 4.52 -11.27 -5.93
CA GLY A 61 3.48 -11.89 -5.10
C GLY A 61 3.96 -13.16 -4.41
N GLY A 62 4.59 -14.08 -5.14
CA GLY A 62 5.19 -15.29 -4.58
C GLY A 62 6.30 -14.98 -3.56
N PHE A 63 7.08 -13.91 -3.78
CA PHE A 63 8.12 -13.50 -2.84
C PHE A 63 7.55 -12.92 -1.53
N ILE A 64 6.46 -12.16 -1.61
CA ILE A 64 5.71 -11.71 -0.43
C ILE A 64 5.07 -12.88 0.30
N ASP A 65 4.53 -13.87 -0.42
CA ASP A 65 3.95 -15.06 0.19
C ASP A 65 4.97 -15.92 0.94
N ALA A 66 6.22 -15.97 0.47
CA ALA A 66 7.32 -16.63 1.18
C ALA A 66 7.86 -15.80 2.36
N GLU A 67 8.26 -14.55 2.12
CA GLU A 67 9.18 -13.81 3.00
C GLU A 67 8.66 -12.42 3.45
N GLY A 68 7.41 -12.09 3.08
CA GLY A 68 6.77 -10.82 3.41
C GLY A 68 5.77 -10.88 4.58
N ASP A 69 5.45 -9.69 5.09
CA ASP A 69 4.32 -9.42 5.99
C ASP A 69 3.35 -8.43 5.29
N CYS A 70 2.06 -8.54 5.57
CA CYS A 70 0.98 -7.72 5.03
C CYS A 70 0.08 -7.12 6.14
N LYS A 71 0.34 -7.40 7.42
CA LYS A 71 -0.59 -7.11 8.53
C LYS A 71 -0.74 -5.61 8.82
N ASN A 72 0.37 -4.88 8.90
CA ASN A 72 0.41 -3.45 9.24
C ASN A 72 0.94 -2.58 8.08
N ASN A 73 1.77 -3.18 7.24
CA ASN A 73 2.49 -2.65 6.09
C ASN A 73 2.70 -3.83 5.12
N ILE A 74 3.02 -3.55 3.86
CA ILE A 74 3.50 -4.59 2.94
C ILE A 74 5.02 -4.53 2.99
N MET A 75 5.62 -5.46 3.72
CA MET A 75 7.06 -5.53 3.99
C MET A 75 7.64 -6.83 3.44
N ILE A 76 8.91 -6.80 3.02
CA ILE A 76 9.65 -7.96 2.54
C ILE A 76 11.00 -8.00 3.25
N GLY A 77 11.33 -9.09 3.93
CA GLY A 77 12.59 -9.30 4.65
C GLY A 77 13.49 -10.34 3.98
N GLN A 78 14.82 -10.15 4.02
CA GLN A 78 15.81 -11.06 3.44
C GLN A 78 17.16 -10.99 4.14
N ALA A 79 17.86 -12.12 4.22
CA ALA A 79 19.24 -12.18 4.73
C ALA A 79 20.29 -11.55 3.78
N SER A 80 19.94 -11.29 2.52
CA SER A 80 20.85 -10.68 1.52
C SER A 80 20.16 -9.56 0.75
N MET A 81 20.92 -8.52 0.40
CA MET A 81 20.39 -7.31 -0.23
C MET A 81 20.02 -7.49 -1.71
N GLY A 82 20.77 -8.32 -2.46
CA GLY A 82 20.59 -8.53 -3.91
C GLY A 82 19.14 -8.90 -4.31
N PRO A 83 18.51 -9.91 -3.69
CA PRO A 83 17.08 -10.20 -3.83
C PRO A 83 16.15 -8.99 -3.71
N LEU A 84 16.37 -8.13 -2.71
CA LEU A 84 15.56 -6.94 -2.50
C LEU A 84 15.83 -5.87 -3.57
N VAL A 85 17.05 -5.73 -4.08
CA VAL A 85 17.34 -4.80 -5.19
C VAL A 85 16.52 -5.18 -6.44
N VAL A 86 16.46 -6.47 -6.79
CA VAL A 86 15.65 -6.95 -7.92
C VAL A 86 14.15 -6.71 -7.68
N VAL A 87 13.63 -7.09 -6.50
CA VAL A 87 12.21 -6.92 -6.16
C VAL A 87 11.80 -5.44 -6.10
N THR A 88 12.66 -4.57 -5.57
CA THR A 88 12.40 -3.12 -5.50
C THR A 88 12.45 -2.45 -6.87
N LYS A 89 13.30 -2.91 -7.80
CA LYS A 89 13.26 -2.51 -9.22
C LYS A 89 11.91 -2.87 -9.84
N ILE A 90 11.51 -4.13 -9.78
CA ILE A 90 10.25 -4.63 -10.37
C ILE A 90 9.04 -3.91 -9.80
N LEU A 91 9.01 -3.63 -8.50
CA LEU A 91 7.94 -2.86 -7.88
C LEU A 91 7.85 -1.43 -8.41
N ARG A 92 8.99 -0.78 -8.68
CA ARG A 92 9.02 0.56 -9.29
C ARG A 92 8.58 0.53 -10.76
N ASP A 93 8.99 -0.48 -11.53
CA ASP A 93 8.52 -0.72 -12.90
C ASP A 93 6.99 -0.87 -12.95
N LEU A 94 6.39 -1.49 -11.93
CA LEU A 94 4.95 -1.64 -11.77
C LEU A 94 4.25 -0.40 -11.16
N GLY A 95 4.96 0.72 -11.00
CA GLY A 95 4.42 1.99 -10.48
C GLY A 95 4.23 2.08 -8.97
N PHE A 96 4.74 1.11 -8.19
CA PHE A 96 4.67 1.16 -6.73
C PHE A 96 5.78 2.03 -6.12
N LYS A 97 5.42 2.86 -5.15
CA LYS A 97 6.39 3.63 -4.36
C LYS A 97 7.00 2.74 -3.28
N VAL A 98 8.31 2.54 -3.33
CA VAL A 98 9.04 1.64 -2.43
C VAL A 98 10.05 2.44 -1.60
N GLU A 99 10.13 2.17 -0.30
CA GLU A 99 11.09 2.80 0.61
C GLU A 99 12.54 2.38 0.29
N LYS A 100 13.52 3.11 0.86
CA LYS A 100 14.92 2.68 0.85
C LYS A 100 15.05 1.37 1.64
N ILE A 101 15.81 0.41 1.10
CA ILE A 101 16.16 -0.83 1.81
C ILE A 101 16.91 -0.45 3.10
N LYS A 102 16.50 -1.05 4.21
CA LYS A 102 17.08 -0.87 5.55
C LYS A 102 17.68 -2.20 6.02
N PHE A 103 18.63 -2.16 6.95
CA PHE A 103 19.21 -3.34 7.59
C PHE A 103 18.97 -3.27 9.10
N SER A 104 18.49 -4.35 9.70
CA SER A 104 18.25 -4.47 11.15
C SER A 104 18.05 -5.94 11.53
N HIS A 105 18.43 -6.34 12.75
CA HIS A 105 18.25 -7.71 13.25
C HIS A 105 18.75 -8.80 12.26
N HIS A 106 19.93 -8.57 11.67
CA HIS A 106 20.56 -9.44 10.66
C HIS A 106 19.76 -9.67 9.36
N LEU A 107 18.73 -8.86 9.10
CA LEU A 107 17.94 -8.88 7.88
C LEU A 107 17.96 -7.52 7.19
N PHE A 108 18.08 -7.55 5.86
CA PHE A 108 17.65 -6.45 5.02
C PHE A 108 16.13 -6.50 4.90
N TYR A 109 15.48 -5.35 4.89
CA TYR A 109 14.03 -5.28 4.69
C TYR A 109 13.66 -4.05 3.87
N VAL A 110 12.52 -4.14 3.20
CA VAL A 110 11.94 -3.03 2.44
C VAL A 110 10.43 -2.98 2.61
N ASN A 111 9.92 -1.75 2.74
CA ASN A 111 8.49 -1.46 2.79
C ASN A 111 8.01 -0.97 1.43
N ILE A 112 6.88 -1.49 0.98
CA ILE A 112 6.09 -0.90 -0.10
C ILE A 112 5.20 0.15 0.56
N SER A 113 5.34 1.41 0.14
CA SER A 113 4.66 2.51 0.81
C SER A 113 3.15 2.44 0.55
N PRO A 114 2.30 2.45 1.59
CA PRO A 114 0.84 2.48 1.40
C PRO A 114 0.35 3.81 0.82
N ILE A 115 1.21 4.82 0.73
CA ILE A 115 0.84 6.20 0.39
C ILE A 115 1.00 6.43 -1.12
N GLY A 116 0.01 5.96 -1.87
CA GLY A 116 -0.12 6.22 -3.31
C GLY A 116 -1.44 5.66 -3.86
N GLY A 117 -1.91 6.19 -5.00
CA GLY A 117 -3.06 5.60 -5.71
C GLY A 117 -2.84 4.11 -6.04
N ALA A 118 -1.60 3.77 -6.38
CA ALA A 118 -1.13 2.41 -6.69
C ALA A 118 -1.48 1.36 -5.61
N LEU A 119 -1.52 1.67 -4.31
CA LEU A 119 -1.87 0.65 -3.31
C LEU A 119 -3.30 0.11 -3.51
N SER A 120 -4.21 0.93 -4.04
CA SER A 120 -5.56 0.48 -4.38
C SER A 120 -5.61 -0.53 -5.54
N GLU A 121 -4.53 -0.60 -6.31
CA GLU A 121 -4.31 -1.49 -7.45
C GLU A 121 -3.28 -2.59 -7.15
N PHE A 122 -2.75 -2.62 -5.92
CA PHE A 122 -1.74 -3.59 -5.50
C PHE A 122 -2.17 -5.03 -5.82
N LEU A 123 -3.38 -5.43 -5.44
CA LEU A 123 -3.92 -6.76 -5.72
C LEU A 123 -4.38 -6.99 -7.17
N LYS A 124 -4.36 -5.96 -8.04
CA LYS A 124 -4.55 -6.14 -9.49
C LYS A 124 -3.27 -6.67 -10.14
N PHE A 125 -2.12 -6.09 -9.76
CA PHE A 125 -0.82 -6.46 -10.31
C PHE A 125 -0.15 -7.60 -9.52
N ILE A 126 -0.14 -7.51 -8.20
CA ILE A 126 0.53 -8.45 -7.30
C ILE A 126 -0.45 -9.54 -6.87
N LYS A 127 -0.21 -10.78 -7.34
CA LYS A 127 -1.05 -11.93 -7.02
C LYS A 127 -0.54 -12.65 -5.78
N LEU A 128 -1.22 -12.47 -4.65
CA LEU A 128 -1.02 -13.25 -3.43
C LEU A 128 -1.92 -14.49 -3.46
N VAL A 129 -1.33 -15.65 -3.16
CA VAL A 129 -1.98 -16.97 -3.10
C VAL A 129 -2.11 -17.47 -1.68
N ASN A 130 -1.24 -17.06 -0.75
CA ASN A 130 -1.47 -17.30 0.66
C ASN A 130 -2.76 -16.57 1.10
N PRO A 131 -3.85 -17.30 1.47
CA PRO A 131 -5.15 -16.68 1.72
C PRO A 131 -5.13 -15.75 2.95
N ARG A 132 -4.22 -16.01 3.91
CA ARG A 132 -4.04 -15.16 5.09
C ARG A 132 -3.39 -13.84 4.71
N LYS A 133 -2.24 -13.89 4.01
CA LYS A 133 -1.53 -12.67 3.55
C LYS A 133 -2.38 -11.86 2.58
N LYS A 134 -3.15 -12.52 1.71
CA LYS A 134 -4.16 -11.87 0.85
C LYS A 134 -5.20 -11.11 1.68
N LYS A 135 -5.83 -11.76 2.67
CA LYS A 135 -6.81 -11.11 3.56
C LYS A 135 -6.21 -9.94 4.36
N ASP A 136 -4.99 -10.10 4.86
CA ASP A 136 -4.27 -9.04 5.57
C ASP A 136 -3.99 -7.84 4.65
N ALA A 137 -3.55 -8.09 3.41
CA ALA A 137 -3.36 -7.05 2.39
C ALA A 137 -4.69 -6.37 1.98
N GLU A 138 -5.78 -7.12 1.81
CA GLU A 138 -7.11 -6.58 1.55
C GLU A 138 -7.58 -5.65 2.67
N HIS A 139 -7.42 -6.07 3.93
CA HIS A 139 -7.75 -5.27 5.11
C HIS A 139 -6.89 -4.00 5.20
N LEU A 140 -5.57 -4.12 4.94
CA LEU A 140 -4.66 -2.97 4.89
C LEU A 140 -5.05 -1.97 3.80
N ILE A 141 -5.35 -2.44 2.58
CA ILE A 141 -5.78 -1.60 1.45
C ILE A 141 -7.11 -0.91 1.76
N TYR A 142 -8.07 -1.63 2.37
CA TYR A 142 -9.34 -1.07 2.83
C TYR A 142 -9.11 0.03 3.88
N HIS A 143 -8.31 -0.25 4.92
CA HIS A 143 -8.00 0.70 5.98
C HIS A 143 -7.32 1.96 5.43
N VAL A 144 -6.35 1.83 4.51
CA VAL A 144 -5.68 2.96 3.84
C VAL A 144 -6.65 3.76 2.97
N LYS A 145 -7.55 3.11 2.22
CA LYS A 145 -8.62 3.80 1.45
C LYS A 145 -9.53 4.61 2.38
N HIS A 146 -9.94 4.04 3.51
CA HIS A 146 -10.81 4.72 4.49
C HIS A 146 -10.09 5.87 5.20
N LEU A 147 -8.84 5.68 5.64
CA LEU A 147 -8.02 6.76 6.19
C LEU A 147 -7.79 7.89 5.18
N ARG A 148 -7.62 7.59 3.88
CA ARG A 148 -7.49 8.62 2.84
C ARG A 148 -8.79 9.41 2.66
N ARG A 149 -9.94 8.74 2.57
CA ARG A 149 -11.26 9.39 2.52
C ARG A 149 -11.51 10.27 3.74
N GLU A 150 -11.19 9.78 4.94
CA GLU A 150 -11.27 10.54 6.20
C GLU A 150 -10.35 11.75 6.22
N ARG A 151 -9.10 11.63 5.74
CA ARG A 151 -8.16 12.75 5.65
C ARG A 151 -8.65 13.84 4.70
N ILE A 152 -9.17 13.45 3.52
CA ILE A 152 -9.77 14.38 2.55
C ILE A 152 -10.95 15.11 3.18
N LEU A 153 -11.90 14.37 3.78
CA LEU A 153 -13.05 14.95 4.47
C LEU A 153 -12.63 15.87 5.63
N SER A 154 -11.64 15.46 6.43
CA SER A 154 -11.10 16.27 7.52
C SER A 154 -10.53 17.59 7.00
N SER A 155 -9.74 17.55 5.91
CA SER A 155 -9.17 18.74 5.27
C SER A 155 -10.23 19.64 4.64
N GLN A 156 -11.28 19.06 4.03
CA GLN A 156 -12.43 19.81 3.50
C GLN A 156 -13.22 20.51 4.62
N ILE A 157 -13.47 19.83 5.75
CA ILE A 157 -14.14 20.42 6.92
C ILE A 157 -13.28 21.56 7.50
N ILE A 158 -11.97 21.36 7.62
CA ILE A 158 -11.03 22.40 8.08
C ILE A 158 -11.06 23.61 7.14
N GLY A 159 -10.88 23.42 5.82
CA GLY A 159 -10.92 24.51 4.85
C GLY A 159 -12.29 25.21 4.72
N PHE A 160 -13.38 24.53 5.12
CA PHE A 160 -14.68 25.17 5.26
C PHE A 160 -14.77 26.01 6.55
N MET A 161 -14.23 25.54 7.67
CA MET A 161 -14.08 26.32 8.90
C MET A 161 -13.17 27.54 8.72
N GLU A 162 -12.06 27.43 7.97
CA GLU A 162 -11.16 28.58 7.68
C GLU A 162 -11.93 29.72 6.98
N LYS A 163 -12.83 29.38 6.06
CA LYS A 163 -13.65 30.35 5.29
C LYS A 163 -14.84 30.91 6.05
N THR A 164 -15.36 30.20 7.06
CA THR A 164 -16.62 30.55 7.74
C THR A 164 -16.48 30.82 9.25
N GLY A 165 -15.28 30.62 9.82
CA GLY A 165 -14.96 30.76 11.24
C GLY A 165 -15.50 29.60 12.09
N CYS A 166 -16.82 29.50 12.20
CA CYS A 166 -17.52 28.56 13.08
C CYS A 166 -18.66 27.84 12.34
N ILE A 167 -18.71 26.51 12.43
CA ILE A 167 -19.75 25.69 11.80
C ILE A 167 -20.31 24.64 12.75
N THR A 168 -21.53 24.17 12.47
CA THR A 168 -22.12 22.99 13.11
C THR A 168 -21.85 21.72 12.30
N ILE A 169 -22.10 20.56 12.92
CA ILE A 169 -22.08 19.26 12.21
C ILE A 169 -23.12 19.23 11.08
N LYS A 170 -24.27 19.92 11.25
CA LYS A 170 -25.36 19.97 10.26
C LYS A 170 -24.93 20.75 9.01
N ASP A 171 -24.17 21.84 9.19
CA ASP A 171 -23.66 22.65 8.07
C ASP A 171 -22.66 21.86 7.22
N ALA A 172 -21.73 21.14 7.87
CA ALA A 172 -20.80 20.27 7.18
C ALA A 172 -21.50 19.09 6.48
N ALA A 173 -22.48 18.45 7.13
CA ALA A 173 -23.28 17.38 6.53
C ALA A 173 -24.00 17.85 5.25
N LYS A 174 -24.63 19.05 5.30
CA LYS A 174 -25.30 19.65 4.13
C LYS A 174 -24.28 20.08 3.05
N LYS A 175 -23.16 20.71 3.43
CA LYS A 175 -22.16 21.25 2.48
C LYS A 175 -21.44 20.17 1.67
N PHE A 176 -21.19 19.00 2.27
CA PHE A 176 -20.47 17.89 1.64
C PHE A 176 -21.37 16.73 1.18
N ASN A 177 -22.70 16.89 1.27
CA ASN A 177 -23.70 15.85 0.97
C ASN A 177 -23.41 14.51 1.71
N LEU A 178 -23.31 14.58 3.04
CA LEU A 178 -22.95 13.46 3.90
C LEU A 178 -24.05 13.13 4.91
N PRO A 179 -24.24 11.84 5.26
CA PRO A 179 -25.04 11.46 6.42
C PRO A 179 -24.53 12.13 7.70
N TYR A 180 -25.45 12.59 8.55
CA TYR A 180 -25.11 13.30 9.79
C TYR A 180 -24.19 12.49 10.72
N HIS A 181 -24.34 11.16 10.76
CA HIS A 181 -23.47 10.29 11.56
C HIS A 181 -22.01 10.31 11.06
N THR A 182 -21.79 10.39 9.75
CA THR A 182 -20.45 10.45 9.13
C THR A 182 -19.78 11.78 9.47
N ALA A 183 -20.52 12.89 9.34
CA ALA A 183 -20.04 14.22 9.74
C ALA A 183 -19.75 14.27 11.26
N LYS A 184 -20.62 13.73 12.10
CA LYS A 184 -20.43 13.64 13.56
C LYS A 184 -19.15 12.87 13.91
N TYR A 185 -18.86 11.76 13.22
CA TYR A 185 -17.64 10.98 13.42
C TYR A 185 -16.37 11.75 13.01
N ALA A 186 -16.40 12.45 11.88
CA ALA A 186 -15.30 13.30 11.44
C ALA A 186 -15.00 14.41 12.47
N PHE A 187 -16.03 15.11 12.97
CA PHE A 187 -15.89 16.12 14.03
C PHE A 187 -15.36 15.53 15.34
N GLN A 188 -15.80 14.34 15.74
CA GLN A 188 -15.26 13.65 16.91
C GLN A 188 -13.76 13.35 16.76
N ARG A 189 -13.30 12.90 15.58
CA ARG A 189 -11.87 12.66 15.32
C ARG A 189 -11.05 13.95 15.25
N LEU A 190 -11.54 14.98 14.56
CA LEU A 190 -10.91 16.31 14.53
C LEU A 190 -10.74 16.89 15.95
N ARG A 191 -11.77 16.75 16.80
CA ARG A 191 -11.71 17.18 18.21
C ARG A 191 -10.73 16.34 19.03
N LYS A 192 -10.71 15.01 18.86
CA LYS A 192 -9.73 14.13 19.53
C LYS A 192 -8.28 14.44 19.14
N ARG A 193 -8.03 14.95 17.93
CA ARG A 193 -6.72 15.42 17.45
C ARG A 193 -6.38 16.86 17.87
N GLY A 194 -7.23 17.54 18.64
CA GLY A 194 -7.01 18.93 19.04
C GLY A 194 -7.11 19.97 17.92
N LEU A 195 -7.64 19.59 16.74
CA LEU A 195 -7.72 20.48 15.57
C LEU A 195 -8.93 21.42 15.63
N ILE A 196 -10.03 20.99 16.26
CA ILE A 196 -11.24 21.78 16.46
C ILE A 196 -11.68 21.78 17.92
N ARG A 197 -12.26 22.90 18.36
CA ARG A 197 -12.86 23.09 19.69
C ARG A 197 -14.36 23.40 19.57
N LYS A 198 -15.12 23.09 20.61
CA LYS A 198 -16.47 23.64 20.78
C LYS A 198 -16.33 25.08 21.24
N VAL A 199 -17.10 25.99 20.65
CA VAL A 199 -17.06 27.44 20.97
C VAL A 199 -18.40 28.00 21.44
N GLY A 200 -19.50 27.29 21.21
CA GLY A 200 -20.81 27.72 21.69
C GLY A 200 -21.93 26.81 21.19
N LYS A 201 -23.16 27.31 21.29
CA LYS A 201 -24.36 26.74 20.66
C LYS A 201 -25.03 27.81 19.79
N LYS A 202 -25.60 27.40 18.67
CA LYS A 202 -26.59 28.18 17.91
C LYS A 202 -27.87 27.36 17.88
N GLU A 203 -28.95 27.92 18.41
CA GLU A 203 -30.19 27.16 18.69
C GLU A 203 -29.86 25.89 19.51
N LYS A 204 -30.26 24.71 19.02
CA LYS A 204 -29.98 23.39 19.62
C LYS A 204 -28.69 22.73 19.08
N LEU A 205 -27.93 23.40 18.20
CA LEU A 205 -26.74 22.85 17.54
C LEU A 205 -25.44 23.39 18.17
N ILE A 206 -24.42 22.53 18.24
CA ILE A 206 -23.10 22.90 18.78
C ILE A 206 -22.25 23.51 17.66
N LEU A 207 -21.69 24.70 17.91
CA LEU A 207 -20.72 25.35 17.05
C LEU A 207 -19.29 24.88 17.37
N PHE A 208 -18.52 24.64 16.32
CA PHE A 208 -17.11 24.27 16.38
C PHE A 208 -16.28 25.27 15.57
N SER A 209 -15.12 25.66 16.12
CA SER A 209 -14.08 26.43 15.44
C SER A 209 -12.79 25.61 15.36
N LEU A 210 -11.85 26.05 14.53
CA LEU A 210 -10.46 25.61 14.61
C LEU A 210 -9.84 26.05 15.95
N VAL A 211 -8.89 25.26 16.45
CA VAL A 211 -8.03 25.65 17.57
C VAL A 211 -6.97 26.64 17.06
N GLY A 212 -6.70 27.69 17.83
CA GLY A 212 -5.81 28.79 17.41
C GLY A 212 -6.49 29.89 16.58
N ALA A 213 -7.71 29.67 16.06
CA ALA A 213 -8.47 30.72 15.38
C ALA A 213 -8.87 31.84 16.38
N GLN A 214 -8.13 32.95 16.35
CA GLN A 214 -8.55 34.22 16.94
C GLN A 214 -9.53 34.94 16.00
N LYS A 215 -10.83 34.61 16.13
CA LYS A 215 -11.87 35.60 15.87
C LYS A 215 -12.87 35.61 17.03
N THR A 216 -13.03 36.79 17.58
CA THR A 216 -13.98 37.15 18.64
C THR A 216 -15.40 36.89 18.21
N TYR A 217 -16.23 36.37 19.12
CA TYR A 217 -17.67 36.53 19.02
C TYR A 217 -18.01 38.00 19.30
N ARG A 218 -18.71 38.62 18.35
CA ARG A 218 -19.72 39.65 18.60
C ARG A 218 -21.06 39.04 18.19
#